data_AF-A0AAE0DTC3-F1
#
_entry.id   AF-A0AAE0DTC3-F1
#
_cell.length_a   1.000
_cell.length_b   1.000
_cell.length_c   1.000
_cell.angle_alpha   90.00
_cell.angle_beta   90.00
_cell.angle_gamma   90.00
#
_symmetry.space_group_name_H-M   'P 1'
#
loop_
_entity.id
_entity.type
_entity.pdbx_description
1 polymer ?
#
loop_
_entity_poly.entity_id
_entity_poly.type
_entity_poly.pdbx_seq_one_letter_code
_entity_poly.pdbx_strand_id
1 'polypeptide(L)'
;MAAISHYCGKATVKDKVAEFVHSSLNKSAYLQTYVGMIHPIPDKKRLLEVPACMLILGETEVMNPPPRTVQPGRPKKQKKREPDEEPKVRRSGTVICKLCHQIGHNKRSCQCRNDNQAEGGSVGASSSHQPNQTPPPQSQVT
;
A
#
# COMPACT_ATOMS: atom_id res chain seq x y z
N MET A 1 38.61 40.84 -21.53
CA MET A 1 37.59 39.98 -20.89
C MET A 1 36.98 40.75 -19.74
N ALA A 2 35.73 41.21 -19.86
CA ALA A 2 35.07 41.95 -18.79
C ALA A 2 34.28 40.98 -17.90
N ALA A 3 34.60 40.93 -16.61
CA ALA A 3 33.84 40.18 -15.63
C ALA A 3 32.63 41.00 -15.20
N ILE A 4 31.43 40.51 -15.52
CA ILE A 4 30.19 41.07 -15.01
C ILE A 4 30.03 40.53 -13.58
N SER A 5 30.50 41.28 -12.58
CA SER A 5 30.18 40.99 -11.19
C SER A 5 28.82 41.60 -10.86
N HIS A 6 27.77 40.79 -10.89
CA HIS A 6 26.47 41.16 -10.34
C HIS A 6 26.56 41.19 -8.80
N TYR A 7 26.92 42.33 -8.24
CA TYR A 7 26.68 42.61 -6.83
C TYR A 7 25.34 43.32 -6.71
N CYS A 8 24.24 42.58 -6.61
CA CYS A 8 22.99 43.16 -6.14
C CYS A 8 22.42 42.33 -4.98
N GLY A 9 22.13 43.03 -3.86
CA GLY A 9 20.94 42.70 -3.07
C GLY A 9 21.09 41.89 -1.78
N LYS A 10 22.25 41.73 -1.15
CA LYS A 10 22.34 41.01 0.15
C LYS A 10 22.11 41.87 1.40
N ALA A 11 22.06 43.20 1.28
CA ALA A 11 21.97 44.10 2.43
C ALA A 11 20.51 44.38 2.87
N THR A 12 19.59 44.60 1.92
CA THR A 12 18.23 45.11 2.22
C THR A 12 17.22 44.06 2.66
N VAL A 13 17.52 42.77 2.51
CA VAL A 13 16.59 41.68 2.83
C VAL A 13 16.77 41.17 4.26
N LYS A 14 17.96 41.34 4.86
CA LYS A 14 18.27 40.82 6.20
C LYS A 14 17.35 41.39 7.27
N ASP A 15 17.01 42.67 7.17
CA ASP A 15 16.20 43.36 8.18
C ASP A 15 14.71 43.00 8.11
N LYS A 16 14.25 42.42 6.99
CA LYS A 16 12.84 42.03 6.77
C LYS A 16 12.58 40.53 6.92
N VAL A 17 13.61 39.71 7.14
CA VAL A 17 13.44 38.25 7.27
C VAL A 17 12.47 37.91 8.39
N ALA A 18 12.50 38.67 9.49
CA ALA A 18 11.62 38.46 10.64
C ALA A 18 10.12 38.58 10.31
N GLU A 19 9.72 39.37 9.31
CA GLU A 19 8.32 39.53 8.89
C GLU A 19 7.77 38.27 8.18
N PHE A 20 8.65 37.42 7.64
CA PHE A 20 8.30 36.18 6.96
C PHE A 20 8.37 34.94 7.87
N VAL A 21 8.81 35.10 9.12
CA VAL A 21 8.90 34.00 10.07
C VAL A 21 7.57 33.85 10.82
N HIS A 22 6.96 32.67 10.72
CA HIS A 22 5.73 32.37 11.44
C HIS A 22 5.95 32.48 12.97
N SER A 23 4.94 32.98 13.70
CA SER A 23 5.04 33.25 15.15
C SER A 23 5.47 32.03 15.98
N SER A 24 5.11 30.82 15.54
CA SER A 24 5.49 29.55 16.18
C SER A 24 6.97 29.17 16.02
N LEU A 25 7.69 29.79 15.08
CA LEU A 25 9.11 29.51 14.82
C LEU A 25 10.04 30.43 15.62
N ASN A 26 9.49 31.26 16.52
CA ASN A 26 10.26 32.11 17.41
C ASN A 26 10.80 31.32 18.61
N LYS A 27 11.94 31.77 19.16
CA LYS A 27 12.55 31.18 20.36
C LYS A 27 11.58 31.14 21.56
N SER A 28 10.80 32.21 21.75
CA SER A 28 9.79 32.27 22.81
C SER A 28 8.72 31.19 22.64
N ALA A 29 8.21 31.01 21.42
CA ALA A 29 7.23 29.98 21.10
C ALA A 29 7.81 28.58 21.36
N TYR A 30 9.04 28.31 20.94
CA TYR A 30 9.74 27.06 21.25
C TYR A 30 9.81 26.80 22.76
N LEU A 31 10.27 27.78 23.55
CA LEU A 31 10.38 27.64 25.00
C LEU A 31 9.01 27.43 25.66
N GLN A 32 7.95 28.07 25.17
CA GLN A 32 6.58 27.85 25.65
C GLN A 32 6.07 26.45 25.28
N THR A 33 6.33 25.97 24.07
CA THR A 33 5.93 24.62 23.64
C THR A 33 6.59 23.54 24.50
N TYR A 34 7.85 23.73 24.87
CA TYR A 34 8.64 22.77 25.65
C TYR A 34 8.80 23.17 27.12
N VAL A 35 7.94 24.06 27.64
CA VAL A 35 7.97 24.46 29.07
C VAL A 35 7.56 23.31 29.98
N GLY A 36 6.69 22.43 29.49
CA GLY A 36 6.25 21.23 30.19
C GLY A 36 7.31 20.13 30.17
N MET A 37 7.32 19.31 31.22
CA MET A 37 8.18 18.14 31.29
C MET A 37 7.76 17.09 30.25
N ILE A 38 8.66 16.75 29.33
CA ILE A 38 8.51 15.58 28.47
C ILE A 38 8.91 14.36 29.29
N HIS A 39 7.92 13.60 29.74
CA HIS A 39 8.17 12.35 30.46
C HIS A 39 8.88 11.36 29.52
N PRO A 40 9.97 10.72 29.97
CA PRO A 40 10.59 9.66 29.19
C PRO A 40 9.58 8.53 28.93
N ILE A 41 9.62 7.97 27.73
CA ILE A 41 8.80 6.80 27.40
C ILE A 41 9.25 5.66 28.33
N PRO A 42 8.34 5.07 29.13
CA PRO A 42 8.71 4.01 30.05
C PRO A 42 9.20 2.76 29.31
N ASP A 43 9.98 1.93 29.99
CA ASP A 43 10.48 0.67 29.43
C ASP A 43 9.35 -0.23 28.93
N LYS A 44 9.63 -1.04 27.90
CA LYS A 44 8.66 -1.99 27.30
C LYS A 44 7.94 -2.86 28.32
N LYS A 45 8.60 -3.23 29.41
CA LYS A 45 8.03 -4.03 30.50
C LYS A 45 6.96 -3.26 31.29
N ARG A 46 7.13 -1.94 31.43
CA ARG A 46 6.21 -1.02 32.10
C ARG A 46 5.14 -0.45 31.14
N LEU A 47 5.38 -0.49 29.83
CA LEU A 47 4.37 -0.14 28.81
C LEU A 47 3.18 -1.11 28.78
N LEU A 48 3.35 -2.37 29.24
CA LEU A 48 2.24 -3.32 29.35
C LEU A 48 1.25 -2.96 30.46
N GLU A 49 1.66 -2.14 31.42
CA GLU A 49 0.76 -1.53 32.41
C GLU A 49 0.12 -0.30 31.78
N VAL A 50 -0.65 -0.51 30.72
CA VAL A 50 -1.57 0.53 30.26
C VAL A 50 -2.53 0.76 31.44
N PRO A 51 -2.52 1.95 32.09
CA PRO A 51 -3.42 2.19 33.20
C PRO A 51 -4.84 1.99 32.70
N ALA A 52 -5.68 1.38 33.53
CA ALA A 52 -7.08 1.06 33.18
C ALA A 52 -7.86 2.28 32.68
N CYS A 53 -7.39 3.51 32.87
CA CYS A 53 -7.97 4.72 32.25
C CYS A 53 -7.84 4.80 30.72
N MET A 54 -6.94 4.04 30.08
CA MET A 54 -6.87 3.87 28.62
C MET A 54 -7.64 2.63 28.15
N LEU A 55 -8.11 1.78 29.07
CA LEU A 55 -9.02 0.67 28.82
C LEU A 55 -10.40 1.12 29.27
N ILE A 56 -11.17 1.75 28.37
CA ILE A 56 -12.57 2.08 28.66
C ILE A 56 -13.24 0.79 29.18
N LEU A 57 -13.74 0.82 30.41
CA LEU A 57 -14.42 -0.31 31.05
C LEU A 57 -15.67 -0.62 30.23
N GLY A 58 -15.57 -1.64 29.37
CA GLY A 58 -16.64 -2.05 28.44
C GLY A 58 -16.27 -2.00 26.96
N GLU A 59 -15.10 -1.49 26.59
CA GLU A 59 -14.70 -1.31 25.20
C GLU A 59 -13.34 -1.95 24.92
N THR A 60 -13.19 -3.22 25.32
CA THR A 60 -12.14 -4.11 24.80
C THR A 60 -12.58 -4.72 23.46
N GLU A 61 -13.28 -3.94 22.63
CA GLU A 61 -13.52 -4.33 21.25
C GLU A 61 -12.18 -4.20 20.54
N VAL A 62 -11.54 -5.34 20.29
CA VAL A 62 -10.33 -5.42 19.48
C VAL A 62 -10.68 -4.79 18.13
N MET A 63 -10.27 -3.54 17.94
CA MET A 63 -10.47 -2.82 16.69
C MET A 63 -9.70 -3.55 15.59
N ASN A 64 -10.42 -4.36 14.83
CA ASN A 64 -9.86 -5.04 13.69
C ASN A 64 -9.43 -3.97 12.67
N PRO A 65 -8.23 -4.10 12.07
CA PRO A 65 -7.82 -3.19 11.02
C PRO A 65 -8.86 -3.23 9.89
N PRO A 66 -9.10 -2.11 9.19
CA PRO A 66 -10.01 -2.09 8.06
C PRO A 66 -9.69 -3.22 7.07
N PRO A 67 -10.71 -3.90 6.49
CA PRO A 67 -10.48 -4.95 5.53
C PRO A 67 -9.59 -4.47 4.37
N ARG A 68 -8.58 -5.26 4.02
CA ARG A 68 -7.69 -4.93 2.91
C ARG A 68 -8.45 -5.01 1.58
N THR A 69 -8.81 -3.87 1.03
CA THR A 69 -9.39 -3.79 -0.32
C THR A 69 -8.28 -3.70 -1.37
N VAL A 70 -8.45 -4.40 -2.50
CA VAL A 70 -7.57 -4.20 -3.67
C VAL A 70 -8.08 -2.98 -4.41
N GLN A 71 -7.32 -1.90 -4.37
CA GLN A 71 -7.64 -0.69 -5.12
C GLN A 71 -7.64 -1.00 -6.63
N PRO A 72 -8.54 -0.39 -7.41
CA PRO A 72 -8.49 -0.47 -8.86
C PRO A 72 -7.09 -0.09 -9.35
N GLY A 73 -6.49 -0.97 -10.17
CA GLY A 73 -5.18 -0.70 -10.76
C GLY A 73 -5.24 0.50 -11.70
N ARG A 74 -4.08 1.08 -12.00
CA ARG A 74 -3.95 2.15 -13.00
C ARG A 74 -4.67 1.75 -14.30
N PRO A 75 -5.59 2.58 -14.83
CA PRO A 75 -6.22 2.32 -16.12
C PRO A 75 -5.15 2.06 -17.18
N LYS A 76 -5.33 1.03 -18.00
CA LYS A 76 -4.40 0.70 -19.07
C LYS A 76 -4.37 1.88 -20.05
N LYS A 77 -3.20 2.50 -20.23
CA LYS A 77 -2.99 3.49 -21.28
C LYS A 77 -3.05 2.78 -22.63
N GLN A 78 -4.17 2.93 -23.36
CA GLN A 78 -4.29 2.43 -24.72
C GLN A 78 -3.50 3.39 -25.63
N LYS A 79 -2.30 3.00 -26.03
CA LYS A 79 -1.60 3.64 -27.16
C LYS A 79 -2.20 3.04 -28.43
N LYS A 80 -2.81 3.86 -29.30
CA LYS A 80 -3.08 3.43 -30.68
C LYS A 80 -1.74 3.21 -31.37
N ARG A 81 -1.53 2.02 -31.93
CA ARG A 81 -0.35 1.72 -32.74
C ARG A 81 -0.59 2.22 -34.15
N GLU A 82 0.46 2.76 -34.76
CA GLU A 82 0.44 3.07 -36.19
C GLU A 82 0.45 1.76 -37.00
N PRO A 83 -0.07 1.75 -38.25
CA PRO A 83 -0.18 0.55 -39.08
C PRO A 83 1.16 -0.18 -39.34
N ASP A 84 2.27 0.54 -39.24
CA ASP A 84 3.64 0.06 -39.51
C ASP A 84 4.39 -0.40 -38.24
N GLU A 85 3.81 -0.25 -37.04
CA GLU A 85 4.48 -0.60 -35.78
C GLU A 85 4.44 -2.14 -35.55
N GLU A 86 5.61 -2.77 -35.42
CA GLU A 86 5.72 -4.21 -35.15
C GLU A 86 4.89 -4.66 -33.93
N PRO A 87 4.28 -5.86 -33.96
CA PRO A 87 3.53 -6.37 -32.83
C PRO A 87 4.42 -6.51 -31.59
N LYS A 88 3.97 -5.94 -30.46
CA LYS A 88 4.65 -6.14 -29.18
C LYS A 88 4.77 -7.63 -28.85
N VAL A 89 6.00 -8.12 -28.76
CA VAL A 89 6.32 -9.48 -28.29
C VAL A 89 5.67 -9.71 -26.94
N ARG A 90 4.68 -10.61 -26.88
CA ARG A 90 4.10 -11.05 -25.61
C ARG A 90 5.20 -11.82 -24.87
N ARG A 91 5.47 -11.47 -23.61
CA ARG A 91 6.30 -12.30 -22.75
C ARG A 91 5.57 -13.64 -22.55
N SER A 92 6.00 -14.67 -23.25
CA SER A 92 5.57 -16.06 -23.08
C SER A 92 6.27 -16.66 -21.86
N GLY A 93 5.91 -16.17 -20.66
CA GLY A 93 6.35 -16.79 -19.42
C GLY A 93 5.35 -17.83 -18.96
N THR A 94 5.78 -19.09 -18.84
CA THR A 94 4.96 -20.13 -18.18
C THR A 94 4.87 -19.81 -16.69
N VAL A 95 3.66 -19.61 -16.18
CA VAL A 95 3.43 -19.44 -14.75
C VAL A 95 3.44 -20.82 -14.10
N ILE A 96 4.42 -21.08 -13.24
CA ILE A 96 4.52 -22.33 -12.46
C ILE A 96 4.13 -22.04 -11.00
N CYS A 97 3.23 -22.83 -10.46
CA CYS A 97 2.81 -22.71 -9.07
C CYS A 97 3.89 -23.21 -8.12
N LYS A 98 4.35 -22.40 -7.17
CA LYS A 98 5.33 -22.82 -6.14
C LYS A 98 4.77 -23.79 -5.08
N LEU A 99 3.46 -24.07 -5.09
CA LEU A 99 2.82 -25.01 -4.15
C LEU A 99 2.67 -26.40 -4.77
N CYS A 100 1.94 -26.50 -5.89
CA CYS A 100 1.66 -27.78 -6.53
C CYS A 100 2.54 -28.07 -7.76
N HIS A 101 3.45 -27.15 -8.11
CA HIS A 101 4.36 -27.25 -9.26
C HIS A 101 3.68 -27.38 -10.63
N GLN A 102 2.36 -27.21 -10.70
CA GLN A 102 1.61 -27.22 -11.95
C GLN A 102 1.70 -25.87 -12.68
N ILE A 103 1.59 -25.94 -14.01
CA ILE A 103 1.60 -24.77 -14.89
C ILE A 103 0.22 -24.09 -14.96
N GLY A 104 0.20 -22.81 -15.30
CA GLY A 104 -1.03 -22.05 -15.58
C GLY A 104 -1.58 -21.22 -14.41
N HIS A 105 -1.05 -21.38 -13.20
CA HIS A 105 -1.47 -20.59 -12.04
C HIS A 105 -0.33 -20.37 -11.05
N ASN A 106 -0.47 -19.38 -10.14
CA ASN A 106 0.53 -19.10 -9.11
C ASN A 106 0.05 -19.54 -7.72
N LYS A 107 0.94 -19.50 -6.72
CA LYS A 107 0.63 -19.87 -5.32
C LYS A 107 -0.64 -19.19 -4.76
N ARG A 108 -0.95 -17.97 -5.18
CA ARG A 108 -2.09 -17.21 -4.63
C ARG A 108 -3.43 -17.77 -5.12
N SER A 109 -3.49 -18.29 -6.34
CA SER A 109 -4.68 -18.83 -7.00
C SER A 109 -4.68 -20.38 -7.06
N CYS A 110 -3.85 -21.03 -6.27
CA CYS A 110 -3.77 -22.50 -6.23
C CYS A 110 -4.95 -23.10 -5.45
N GLN A 111 -5.61 -24.11 -6.02
CA GLN A 111 -6.70 -24.83 -5.34
C GLN A 111 -6.22 -25.62 -4.12
N CYS A 112 -5.01 -26.19 -4.17
CA CYS A 112 -4.39 -26.92 -3.05
C CYS A 112 -4.02 -26.02 -1.84
N ARG A 113 -4.29 -24.72 -1.94
CA ARG A 113 -4.03 -23.76 -0.85
C ARG A 113 -5.01 -23.95 0.32
N ASN A 114 -6.21 -24.47 0.06
CA ASN A 114 -7.22 -24.69 1.09
C ASN A 114 -6.96 -25.97 1.89
N ASP A 115 -6.33 -26.98 1.28
CA ASP A 115 -6.04 -28.26 1.93
C ASP A 115 -4.90 -28.18 2.96
N ASN A 116 -4.03 -27.16 2.84
CA ASN A 116 -2.89 -26.93 3.74
C ASN A 116 -3.17 -25.89 4.84
N GLN A 117 -4.41 -25.41 4.99
CA GLN A 117 -4.83 -24.42 6.00
C GLN A 117 -5.84 -25.00 6.99
N ALA A 118 -5.85 -26.33 7.19
CA ALA A 118 -6.75 -27.02 8.13
C ALA A 118 -6.34 -26.92 9.61
N GLU A 119 -5.38 -26.05 9.96
CA GLU A 119 -5.06 -25.66 11.34
C GLU A 119 -5.31 -24.14 11.46
N GLY A 120 -6.58 -23.74 11.54
CA GLY A 120 -6.96 -22.37 11.94
C GLY A 120 -8.10 -21.70 11.16
N GLY A 121 -9.35 -22.01 11.51
CA GLY A 121 -10.47 -21.04 11.57
C GLY A 121 -11.15 -20.62 10.25
N SER A 122 -12.39 -21.09 10.07
CA SER A 122 -13.27 -20.96 8.90
C SER A 122 -14.33 -19.86 9.02
N VAL A 123 -14.70 -19.23 7.88
CA VAL A 123 -16.08 -19.04 7.34
C VAL A 123 -15.93 -18.33 5.97
N GLY A 124 -16.58 -18.63 4.85
CA GLY A 124 -17.69 -19.50 4.45
C GLY A 124 -18.09 -19.03 3.03
N ALA A 125 -18.62 -19.94 2.19
CA ALA A 125 -19.51 -19.72 1.04
C ALA A 125 -19.24 -20.76 -0.06
N SER A 126 -19.95 -21.88 0.06
CA SER A 126 -20.14 -22.84 -1.03
C SER A 126 -20.97 -22.15 -2.13
N SER A 127 -20.39 -21.99 -3.32
CA SER A 127 -21.17 -21.67 -4.53
C SER A 127 -21.02 -22.82 -5.52
N SER A 128 -22.07 -23.62 -5.60
CA SER A 128 -22.23 -24.77 -6.47
C SER A 128 -22.39 -24.29 -7.92
N HIS A 129 -21.35 -24.43 -8.75
CA HIS A 129 -21.50 -24.33 -10.20
C HIS A 129 -20.98 -25.63 -10.84
N GLN A 130 -21.91 -26.41 -11.37
CA GLN A 130 -21.67 -27.59 -12.20
C GLN A 130 -20.91 -27.21 -13.49
N PRO A 131 -20.06 -28.10 -14.03
CA PRO A 131 -19.42 -27.90 -15.33
C PRO A 131 -20.42 -28.21 -16.45
N ASN A 132 -20.69 -27.21 -17.29
CA ASN A 132 -21.46 -27.41 -18.51
C ASN A 132 -20.59 -28.16 -19.53
N GLN A 133 -20.98 -29.40 -19.86
CA GLN A 133 -20.35 -30.22 -20.88
C GLN A 133 -20.89 -29.82 -22.24
N THR A 134 -20.02 -29.30 -23.12
CA THR A 134 -20.35 -29.11 -24.53
C THR A 134 -20.09 -30.44 -25.27
N PRO A 135 -21.06 -30.99 -26.03
CA PRO A 135 -20.84 -32.23 -26.79
C PRO A 135 -19.96 -32.00 -28.05
N PRO A 136 -19.30 -33.06 -28.56
CA PRO A 136 -18.35 -32.97 -29.66
C PRO A 136 -19.04 -32.75 -31.03
N PRO A 137 -18.35 -32.13 -32.01
CA PRO A 137 -18.90 -31.93 -33.34
C PRO A 137 -18.95 -33.24 -34.13
N GLN A 138 -20.11 -33.52 -34.73
CA GLN A 138 -20.32 -34.62 -35.66
C GLN A 138 -19.65 -34.30 -37.00
N SER A 139 -18.79 -35.22 -37.45
CA SER A 139 -18.28 -35.32 -38.81
C SER A 139 -19.30 -36.00 -39.72
N GLN A 140 -19.41 -35.54 -40.98
CA GLN A 140 -19.86 -36.18 -42.25
C GLN A 140 -20.53 -35.09 -43.13
N VAL A 141 -20.48 -35.03 -44.47
CA VAL A 141 -19.93 -35.81 -45.57
C VAL A 141 -20.06 -34.90 -46.81
N THR A 142 -19.02 -34.87 -47.65
CA THR A 142 -19.13 -35.01 -49.11
C THR A 142 -17.82 -35.51 -49.66
#